data_AF-A0A0Q7EMN9-F1
#
_entry.id   AF-A0A0Q7EMN9-F1
#
_cell.length_a   1.000
_cell.length_b   1.000
_cell.length_c   1.000
_cell.angle_alpha   90.00
_cell.angle_beta   90.00
_cell.angle_gamma   90.00
#
_symmetry.space_group_name_H-M   'P 1'
#
loop_
_entity.id
_entity.type
_entity.pdbx_description
1 polymer ?
#
loop_
_entity_poly.entity_id
_entity_poly.type
_entity_poly.pdbx_seq_one_letter_code
_entity_poly.pdbx_strand_id
1 'polypeptide(L)'
;MNATTTPPPLPDRLSVDPKSPHHHLPVLQHDIGIKFNDKERLDVEEYCISEGWIKVAAGKSLDRKGRPMLIKLSGKVEAYYK
;
A
#
# COMPACT_ATOMS: atom_id res chain seq x y z
N MET A 1 18.38 -12.41 24.91
CA MET A 1 16.90 -12.46 24.94
C MET A 1 16.41 -11.94 23.61
N ASN A 2 16.22 -12.80 22.61
CA ASN A 2 15.77 -12.36 21.28
C ASN A 2 14.25 -12.31 21.31
N ALA A 3 13.69 -11.11 21.48
CA ALA A 3 12.28 -10.90 21.25
C ALA A 3 11.99 -11.23 19.77
N THR A 4 11.31 -12.36 19.54
CA THR A 4 10.71 -12.66 18.24
C THR A 4 9.56 -11.67 18.04
N THR A 5 9.89 -10.49 17.53
CA THR A 5 8.90 -9.48 17.14
C THR A 5 8.21 -9.98 15.89
N THR A 6 7.19 -10.81 16.07
CA THR A 6 6.28 -11.17 14.98
C THR A 6 5.69 -9.86 14.42
N PRO A 7 5.87 -9.56 13.13
CA PRO A 7 5.31 -8.36 12.56
C PRO A 7 3.78 -8.39 12.71
N PRO A 8 3.13 -7.22 12.94
CA PRO A 8 1.68 -7.16 13.09
C PRO A 8 1.00 -7.75 11.85
N PRO A 9 -0.23 -8.27 11.94
CA PRO A 9 -0.95 -8.70 10.74
C PRO A 9 -1.16 -7.52 9.77
N LEU A 10 -1.00 -7.76 8.46
CA LEU A 10 -1.28 -6.74 7.45
C LEU A 10 -2.77 -6.40 7.47
N PRO A 11 -3.14 -5.11 7.50
CA PRO A 11 -4.53 -4.70 7.50
C PRO A 11 -5.14 -4.89 6.11
N ASP A 12 -6.47 -5.02 6.07
CA ASP A 12 -7.24 -5.13 4.82
C ASP A 12 -7.02 -3.93 3.88
N ARG A 13 -6.87 -2.74 4.46
CA ARG A 13 -6.57 -1.50 3.76
C ARG A 13 -5.42 -0.77 4.45
N LEU A 14 -4.42 -0.39 3.67
CA LEU A 14 -3.25 0.35 4.14
C LEU A 14 -2.94 1.48 3.18
N SER A 15 -2.61 2.65 3.72
CA SER A 15 -2.14 3.81 2.96
C SER A 15 -0.83 4.34 3.52
N VAL A 16 0.09 4.70 2.62
CA VAL A 16 1.36 5.33 2.99
C VAL A 16 1.19 6.82 3.30
N ASP A 17 0.08 7.45 2.89
CA ASP A 17 -0.19 8.87 3.17
C ASP A 17 -0.56 9.05 4.66
N PRO A 18 0.21 9.84 5.46
CA PRO A 18 -0.08 10.11 6.86
C PRO A 18 -1.43 10.78 7.11
N LYS A 19 -2.05 11.37 6.07
CA LYS A 19 -3.36 12.01 6.17
C LYS A 19 -4.52 11.05 5.97
N SER A 20 -4.24 9.82 5.54
CA SER A 20 -5.26 8.80 5.37
C SER A 20 -5.67 8.19 6.71
N PRO A 21 -6.95 7.89 6.94
CA PRO A 21 -7.40 7.14 8.12
C PRO A 21 -6.86 5.70 8.15
N HIS A 22 -6.34 5.20 7.03
CA HIS A 22 -5.75 3.86 6.89
C HIS A 22 -4.22 3.88 6.97
N HIS A 23 -3.65 4.92 7.57
CA HIS A 23 -2.22 5.01 7.79
C HIS A 23 -1.81 4.28 9.08
N HIS A 24 -1.03 3.21 8.94
CA HIS A 24 -0.60 2.38 10.08
C HIS A 24 0.93 2.33 10.20
N LEU A 25 1.48 3.21 11.04
CA LEU A 25 2.92 3.30 11.30
C LEU A 25 3.59 1.96 11.64
N PRO A 26 3.05 1.13 12.55
CA PRO A 26 3.72 -0.11 12.95
C PRO A 26 3.90 -1.09 11.80
N VAL A 27 2.97 -1.09 10.84
CA VAL A 27 3.01 -1.94 9.66
C VAL A 27 4.02 -1.38 8.65
N LEU A 28 3.98 -0.06 8.42
CA LEU A 28 4.88 0.65 7.50
C LEU A 28 6.35 0.71 7.96
N GLN A 29 6.67 0.30 9.20
CA GLN A 29 8.04 0.11 9.66
C GLN A 29 8.71 -1.14 9.07
N HIS A 30 7.91 -2.05 8.54
CA HIS A 30 8.37 -3.27 7.89
C HIS A 30 8.33 -3.09 6.37
N ASP A 31 9.17 -3.84 5.66
CA ASP A 31 9.12 -3.89 4.20
C ASP A 31 7.89 -4.69 3.75
N ILE A 32 7.04 -4.05 2.93
CA ILE A 32 5.79 -4.64 2.45
C ILE A 32 5.86 -4.70 0.92
N GLY A 33 5.61 -5.90 0.38
CA GLY A 33 5.41 -6.12 -1.04
C GLY A 33 3.93 -6.20 -1.38
N ILE A 34 3.53 -5.63 -2.52
CA ILE A 34 2.18 -5.77 -3.06
C ILE A 34 2.25 -6.52 -4.39
N LYS A 35 1.51 -7.62 -4.49
CA LYS A 35 1.27 -8.33 -5.75
C LYS A 35 -0.11 -7.95 -6.27
N PHE A 36 -0.14 -7.33 -7.44
CA PHE A 36 -1.36 -6.91 -8.12
C PHE A 36 -1.50 -7.65 -9.45
N ASN A 37 -2.58 -8.43 -9.62
CA ASN A 37 -2.80 -9.29 -10.77
C ASN A 37 -1.55 -10.13 -11.11
N ASP A 38 -1.03 -10.81 -10.09
CA ASP A 38 0.17 -11.64 -10.14
C ASP A 38 1.49 -10.93 -10.47
N LYS A 39 1.51 -9.60 -10.48
CA LYS A 39 2.72 -8.79 -10.69
C LYS A 39 3.09 -8.02 -9.43
N GLU A 40 4.35 -8.11 -9.02
CA GLU A 40 4.85 -7.28 -7.93
C GLU A 40 4.87 -5.81 -8.32
N ARG A 41 4.44 -4.96 -7.38
CA ARG A 41 4.34 -3.52 -7.51
C ARG A 41 4.96 -2.86 -6.28
N LEU A 42 5.76 -1.84 -6.51
CA LEU A 42 6.45 -1.05 -5.49
C LEU A 42 6.01 0.42 -5.50
N ASP A 43 5.21 0.81 -6.50
CA ASP A 43 4.66 2.13 -6.75
C ASP A 43 3.26 2.31 -6.14
N VAL A 44 2.87 1.42 -5.22
CA VAL A 44 1.55 1.42 -4.58
C VAL A 44 1.55 2.39 -3.41
N GLU A 45 0.65 3.37 -3.45
CA GLU A 45 0.44 4.30 -2.34
C GLU A 45 -0.66 3.84 -1.37
N GLU A 46 -1.62 3.08 -1.87
CA GLU A 46 -2.71 2.54 -1.05
C GLU A 46 -3.25 1.26 -1.68
N TYR A 47 -3.70 0.32 -0.85
CA TYR A 47 -4.39 -0.88 -1.33
C TYR A 47 -5.63 -1.17 -0.47
N CYS A 48 -6.58 -1.92 -1.04
CA CYS A 48 -7.65 -2.57 -0.31
C CYS A 48 -7.85 -3.99 -0.85
N ILE A 49 -7.70 -4.98 0.03
CA ILE A 49 -7.76 -6.41 -0.33
C ILE A 49 -9.22 -6.83 -0.51
N SER A 50 -10.10 -6.50 0.45
CA SER A 50 -11.52 -6.83 0.40
C SER A 50 -12.24 -6.27 -0.83
N GLU A 51 -11.98 -5.02 -1.19
CA GLU A 51 -12.55 -4.38 -2.38
C GLU A 51 -11.74 -4.66 -3.67
N GLY A 52 -10.56 -5.27 -3.57
CA GLY A 52 -9.74 -5.67 -4.71
C GLY A 52 -9.23 -4.51 -5.56
N TRP A 53 -8.51 -3.56 -4.97
CA TRP A 53 -7.90 -2.46 -5.72
C TRP A 53 -6.62 -1.90 -5.10
N ILE A 54 -5.84 -1.21 -5.93
CA ILE A 54 -4.69 -0.40 -5.51
C ILE A 54 -4.82 1.03 -6.02
N LYS A 55 -4.18 1.98 -5.33
CA LYS A 55 -3.89 3.32 -5.85
C LYS A 55 -2.40 3.44 -6.13
N VAL A 56 -2.10 3.93 -7.32
CA VAL A 56 -0.74 4.17 -7.81
C VAL A 56 -0.66 5.56 -8.40
N ALA A 57 0.54 6.13 -8.42
CA ALA A 57 0.79 7.38 -9.13
C ALA A 57 0.64 7.17 -10.65
N ALA A 58 -0.10 8.07 -11.30
CA ALA A 58 -0.33 8.10 -12.74
C ALA A 58 0.87 8.73 -13.47
N GLY A 59 2.00 8.01 -13.45
CA GLY A 59 3.24 8.46 -14.07
C GLY A 59 3.75 9.77 -13.46
N LYS A 60 4.02 10.77 -14.30
CA LYS A 60 4.57 12.08 -13.88
C LYS A 60 3.50 13.15 -13.67
N SER A 61 2.21 12.80 -13.77
CA SER A 61 1.13 13.77 -13.65
C SER A 61 0.96 14.22 -12.20
N LEU A 62 0.81 15.53 -12.02
CA LEU A 62 0.57 16.15 -10.72
C LEU A 62 -0.84 16.77 -10.66
N ASP A 63 -1.42 16.80 -9.47
CA ASP A 63 -2.67 17.49 -9.18
C ASP A 63 -2.46 19.03 -9.12
N ARG A 64 -3.55 19.78 -8.94
CA ARG A 64 -3.50 21.25 -8.79
C ARG A 64 -2.67 21.76 -7.60
N LYS A 65 -2.29 20.88 -6.67
CA LYS A 65 -1.48 21.18 -5.48
C LYS A 65 -0.05 20.65 -5.62
N GLY A 66 0.34 20.15 -6.80
CA GLY A 66 1.67 19.61 -7.08
C GLY A 66 1.92 18.21 -6.53
N ARG A 67 0.88 17.46 -6.13
CA ARG A 67 1.01 16.08 -5.63
C ARG A 67 0.84 15.08 -6.76
N PRO A 68 1.45 13.89 -6.71
CA PRO A 68 1.19 12.83 -7.68
C PRO A 68 -0.31 12.58 -7.86
N MET A 69 -0.76 12.55 -9.11
CA MET A 69 -2.13 12.16 -9.43
C MET A 69 -2.27 10.65 -9.20
N LEU A 70 -3.13 10.26 -8.27
CA LEU A 70 -3.37 8.84 -7.99
C LEU A 70 -4.52 8.30 -8.83
N ILE A 71 -4.30 7.12 -9.42
CA ILE A 71 -5.34 6.36 -10.11
C ILE A 71 -5.63 5.07 -9.37
N LYS A 72 -6.91 4.69 -9.35
CA LYS A 72 -7.37 3.43 -8.79
C LYS A 72 -7.33 2.36 -9.86
N LEU A 73 -6.63 1.25 -9.59
CA LEU A 73 -6.61 0.05 -10.43
C LEU A 73 -7.32 -1.07 -9.68
N SER A 74 -8.36 -1.63 -10.28
CA SER A 74 -9.09 -2.77 -9.72
C SER A 74 -8.50 -4.10 -10.20
N GLY A 75 -8.42 -5.08 -9.31
CA GLY A 75 -7.81 -6.38 -9.59
C GLY A 75 -7.52 -7.18 -8.33
N LYS A 76 -6.92 -8.36 -8.51
CA LYS A 76 -6.50 -9.21 -7.39
C LYS A 76 -5.34 -8.52 -6.66
N VAL A 77 -5.49 -8.32 -5.35
CA VAL A 77 -4.48 -7.71 -4.48
C VAL A 77 -4.02 -8.73 -3.45
N GLU A 78 -2.72 -8.95 -3.34
CA GLU A 78 -2.10 -9.72 -2.27
C GLU A 78 -1.00 -8.86 -1.64
N ALA A 79 -1.09 -8.65 -0.32
CA ALA A 79 -0.06 -7.96 0.45
C ALA A 79 0.74 -8.98 1.27
N TYR A 80 2.06 -8.82 1.32
CA TYR A 80 2.95 -9.71 2.06
C TYR A 80 4.13 -8.93 2.66
N TYR A 81 4.70 -9.47 3.74
CA TYR A 81 5.96 -8.97 4.28
C TYR A 81 7.12 -9.49 3.43
N LYS A 82 8.05 -8.60 3.08
CA LYS A 82 9.26 -8.91 2.30
C LYS A 82 10.43 -9.31 3.19
#